data_AF-A0A6P1HHE0-F1
#
_entry.id   AF-A0A6P1HHE0-F1
#
_cell.length_a   1.000
_cell.length_b   1.000
_cell.length_c   1.000
_cell.angle_alpha   90.00
_cell.angle_beta   90.00
_cell.angle_gamma   90.00
#
_symmetry.space_group_name_H-M   'P 1'
#
loop_
_entity.id
_entity.type
_entity.pdbx_description
1 polymer ?
#
loop_
_entity_poly.entity_id
_entity_poly.type
_entity_poly.pdbx_seq_one_letter_code
_entity_poly.pdbx_strand_id
1 'polypeptide(L)'
;MDVLMVYALFATFTPLFLWIEYRKMAIIQLPLIVGMWSFLIIEIGALTVHPIIYGLSLSLLVINILYAHAGLVVGLVNDSKMRGKLDDMSKAVSRTS
;
A
#
# COMPACT_ATOMS: atom_id res chain seq x y z
N MET A 1 -1.27 -23.11 -9.31
CA MET A 1 -0.47 -21.91 -9.02
C MET A 1 -0.54 -21.69 -7.54
N ASP A 2 0.61 -21.58 -6.86
CA ASP A 2 0.63 -21.36 -5.41
C ASP A 2 -0.07 -20.07 -5.04
N VAL A 3 -1.01 -20.20 -4.11
CA VAL A 3 -1.82 -19.10 -3.57
C VAL A 3 -0.91 -18.00 -2.99
N LEU A 4 0.23 -18.38 -2.42
CA LEU A 4 1.25 -17.45 -1.92
C LEU A 4 1.95 -16.66 -3.04
N MET A 5 2.14 -17.25 -4.22
CA MET A 5 2.65 -16.54 -5.39
C MET A 5 1.70 -15.45 -5.88
N VAL A 6 0.40 -15.77 -5.91
CA VAL A 6 -0.65 -14.80 -6.24
C VAL A 6 -0.64 -13.65 -5.21
N TYR A 7 -0.46 -13.96 -3.93
CA TYR A 7 -0.40 -12.95 -2.86
C TYR A 7 0.81 -12.04 -2.93
N ALA A 8 1.99 -12.54 -3.28
CA ALA A 8 3.17 -11.69 -3.47
C ALA A 8 3.03 -10.74 -4.67
N LEU A 9 2.37 -11.19 -5.74
CA LEU A 9 2.02 -10.34 -6.88
C LEU A 9 1.05 -9.23 -6.47
N PHE A 10 -0.04 -9.58 -5.77
CA PHE A 10 -0.98 -8.59 -5.23
C PHE A 10 -0.30 -7.59 -4.30
N ALA A 11 0.63 -8.07 -3.47
CA ALA A 11 1.36 -7.24 -2.54
C ALA A 11 2.26 -6.18 -3.21
N THR A 12 2.73 -6.47 -4.42
CA THR A 12 3.60 -5.58 -5.20
C THR A 12 2.83 -4.41 -5.83
N PHE A 13 1.51 -4.54 -6.03
CA PHE A 13 0.69 -3.44 -6.56
C PHE A 13 0.43 -2.33 -5.53
N THR A 14 0.35 -2.66 -4.24
CA THR A 14 0.09 -1.68 -3.17
C THR A 14 1.03 -0.46 -3.13
N PRO A 15 2.37 -0.64 -3.10
CA PRO A 15 3.30 0.49 -3.11
C PRO A 15 3.21 1.28 -4.42
N LEU A 16 2.86 0.64 -5.54
CA LEU A 16 2.77 1.26 -6.85
C LEU A 16 1.64 2.30 -6.87
N PHE A 17 0.49 1.97 -6.27
CA PHE A 17 -0.61 2.90 -6.07
C PHE A 17 -0.24 4.05 -5.11
N LEU A 18 0.40 3.72 -3.99
CA LEU A 18 0.86 4.71 -3.01
C LEU A 18 1.98 5.62 -3.52
N TRP A 19 2.74 5.19 -4.52
CA TRP A 19 3.90 5.94 -5.03
C TRP A 19 3.52 7.26 -5.70
N ILE A 20 2.33 7.31 -6.31
CA ILE A 20 1.84 8.47 -7.06
C ILE A 20 1.39 9.60 -6.12
N GLU A 21 0.71 9.28 -5.02
CA GLU A 21 0.17 10.28 -4.09
C GLU A 21 1.04 10.47 -2.84
N TYR A 22 1.67 9.41 -2.31
CA TYR A 22 2.40 9.41 -1.04
C TYR A 22 3.70 8.59 -1.08
N ARG A 23 4.69 9.08 -1.84
CA ARG A 23 6.05 8.49 -1.91
C ARG A 23 6.64 8.08 -0.55
N LYS A 24 6.43 8.86 0.51
CA LYS A 24 6.97 8.54 1.85
C LYS A 24 6.34 7.28 2.44
N MET A 25 5.03 7.11 2.29
CA MET A 25 4.31 5.91 2.76
C MET A 25 4.70 4.69 1.92
N ALA A 26 4.87 4.88 0.61
CA ALA A 26 5.32 3.81 -0.29
C ALA A 26 6.72 3.29 0.07
N ILE A 27 7.65 4.18 0.47
CA ILE A 27 9.00 3.79 0.90
C ILE A 27 8.99 2.99 2.20
N ILE A 28 8.13 3.34 3.16
CA ILE A 28 7.99 2.59 4.43
C ILE A 28 7.46 1.16 4.18
N GLN A 29 6.76 0.95 3.07
CA GLN A 29 6.17 -0.34 2.71
C GLN A 29 7.16 -1.28 2.00
N LEU A 30 8.25 -0.75 1.43
CA LEU A 30 9.30 -1.54 0.73
C LEU A 30 9.86 -2.70 1.57
N PRO A 31 10.25 -2.52 2.85
CA PRO A 31 10.73 -3.62 3.68
C PRO A 31 9.70 -4.76 3.84
N LEU A 32 8.41 -4.43 3.89
CA LEU A 32 7.33 -5.41 4.04
C LEU A 32 7.17 -6.24 2.77
N ILE A 33 7.28 -5.61 1.60
CA ILE A 33 7.27 -6.28 0.30
C ILE A 33 8.50 -7.18 0.16
N VAL A 34 9.69 -6.69 0.52
CA VAL A 34 10.92 -7.51 0.54
C VAL A 34 10.76 -8.74 1.44
N GLY A 35 10.09 -8.58 2.59
CA GLY A 35 9.73 -9.69 3.46
C GLY A 35 8.84 -10.73 2.77
N MET A 36 7.76 -10.30 2.09
CA MET A 36 6.86 -11.20 1.36
C MET A 36 7.54 -11.91 0.18
N TRP A 37 8.43 -11.22 -0.55
CA TRP A 37 9.21 -11.82 -1.64
C TRP A 37 10.26 -12.81 -1.14
N SER A 38 10.96 -12.48 -0.05
CA SER A 38 11.90 -13.41 0.60
C SER A 38 11.21 -14.70 1.01
N PHE A 39 9.97 -14.58 1.49
CA PHE A 39 9.14 -15.71 1.89
C PHE A 39 8.78 -16.62 0.72
N LEU A 40 8.39 -16.03 -0.39
CA LEU A 40 8.05 -16.73 -1.62
C LEU A 40 9.26 -17.49 -2.20
N ILE A 41 10.46 -16.90 -2.10
CA ILE A 41 11.70 -17.58 -2.51
C ILE A 41 11.96 -18.82 -1.65
N ILE A 42 11.73 -18.72 -0.34
CA ILE A 42 11.88 -19.85 0.60
C ILE A 42 10.84 -20.93 0.30
N GLU A 43 9.59 -20.56 0.04
CA GLU A 43 8.52 -21.48 -0.34
C GLU A 43 8.84 -22.25 -1.62
N ILE A 44 9.28 -21.57 -2.69
CA ILE A 44 9.63 -22.23 -3.96
C ILE A 44 10.77 -23.23 -3.76
N GLY A 45 11.70 -22.96 -2.85
CA GLY A 45 12.81 -23.86 -2.51
C GLY A 45 12.46 -24.99 -1.54
N ALA A 46 11.33 -24.90 -0.83
CA ALA A 46 10.96 -25.85 0.21
C ALA A 46 9.90 -26.85 -0.30
N LEU A 47 10.15 -28.16 -0.13
CA LEU A 47 9.16 -29.19 -0.49
C LEU A 47 7.89 -29.15 0.38
N THR A 48 7.97 -28.58 1.59
CA THR A 48 6.84 -28.46 2.52
C THR A 48 6.96 -27.17 3.33
N VAL A 49 5.94 -26.32 3.25
CA VAL A 49 5.86 -25.09 4.04
C VAL A 49 5.21 -25.38 5.39
N HIS A 50 5.86 -24.97 6.49
CA HIS A 50 5.30 -25.13 7.82
C HIS A 50 3.99 -24.32 7.96
N PRO A 51 2.92 -24.84 8.58
CA PRO A 51 1.64 -24.13 8.69
C PRO A 51 1.73 -22.74 9.34
N ILE A 52 2.63 -22.60 10.33
CA ILE A 52 2.92 -21.32 10.99
C ILE A 52 3.47 -20.29 9.99
N ILE A 53 4.40 -20.72 9.13
CA ILE A 53 5.03 -19.90 8.10
C ILE A 53 3.94 -19.45 7.10
N TYR A 54 3.09 -20.37 6.66
CA TYR A 54 1.95 -20.04 5.81
C TYR A 54 1.00 -18.99 6.43
N GLY A 55 0.62 -19.16 7.71
CA GLY A 55 -0.25 -18.21 8.42
C GLY A 55 0.37 -16.82 8.58
N LEU A 56 1.69 -16.75 8.76
CA LEU A 56 2.43 -15.49 8.90
C LEU A 56 2.45 -14.72 7.57
N SER A 57 2.63 -15.42 6.45
CA SER A 57 2.53 -14.82 5.10
C SER A 57 1.14 -14.27 4.81
N LEU A 58 0.09 -15.00 5.18
CA LEU A 58 -1.30 -14.57 5.02
C LEU A 58 -1.59 -13.33 5.89
N SER A 59 -1.02 -13.28 7.09
CA SER A 59 -1.15 -12.11 7.98
C SER A 59 -0.46 -10.87 7.39
N LEU A 60 0.74 -11.03 6.82
CA LEU A 60 1.45 -9.95 6.12
C LEU A 60 0.66 -9.41 4.92
N LEU A 61 -0.04 -10.28 4.19
CA LEU A 61 -0.93 -9.87 3.11
C LEU A 61 -2.10 -9.01 3.63
N VAL A 62 -2.77 -9.45 4.69
CA VAL A 62 -3.90 -8.69 5.28
C VAL A 62 -3.44 -7.32 5.74
N ILE A 63 -2.28 -7.24 6.42
CA ILE A 63 -1.67 -5.96 6.82
C ILE A 63 -1.40 -5.08 5.60
N ASN A 64 -0.88 -5.66 4.50
CA ASN A 64 -0.61 -4.91 3.28
C ASN A 64 -1.89 -4.33 2.65
N ILE A 65 -2.98 -5.11 2.61
CA ILE A 65 -4.29 -4.64 2.12
C ILE A 65 -4.83 -3.51 3.00
N LEU A 66 -4.73 -3.64 4.33
CA LEU A 66 -5.15 -2.58 5.26
C LEU A 66 -4.35 -1.30 5.05
N TYR A 67 -3.04 -1.42 4.82
CA TYR A 67 -2.17 -0.28 4.55
C TYR A 67 -2.50 0.40 3.22
N ALA A 68 -2.88 -0.38 2.20
CA ALA A 68 -3.37 0.13 0.92
C ALA A 68 -4.61 1.03 1.11
N HIS A 69 -5.60 0.53 1.86
CA HIS A 69 -6.84 1.25 2.11
C HIS A 69 -6.61 2.49 2.97
N ALA A 70 -5.75 2.40 3.99
CA ALA A 70 -5.36 3.55 4.81
C ALA A 70 -4.70 4.64 3.95
N GLY A 71 -3.81 4.25 3.04
CA GLY A 71 -3.20 5.15 2.06
C GLY A 71 -4.21 5.88 1.19
N LEU A 72 -5.14 5.14 0.61
CA LEU A 72 -6.20 5.68 -0.25
C LEU A 72 -7.11 6.65 0.51
N VAL A 73 -7.52 6.30 1.74
CA VAL A 73 -8.34 7.17 2.58
C VAL A 73 -7.60 8.46 2.91
N VAL A 74 -6.31 8.38 3.29
CA VAL A 74 -5.49 9.56 3.57
C VAL A 74 -5.34 10.44 2.33
N GLY A 75 -5.18 9.83 1.16
CA GLY A 75 -5.12 10.54 -0.11
C GLY A 75 -6.38 11.31 -0.45
N LEU A 76 -7.53 10.64 -0.42
CA LEU A 76 -8.83 11.30 -0.66
C LEU A 76 -9.10 12.45 0.32
N VAL A 77 -8.77 12.26 1.60
CA VAL A 77 -8.95 13.30 2.62
C VAL A 77 -8.04 14.49 2.36
N ASN A 78 -6.78 14.29 1.98
CA ASN A 78 -5.88 15.39 1.70
C ASN A 78 -6.25 16.15 0.43
N ASP A 79 -6.70 15.45 -0.61
CA ASP A 79 -7.10 16.04 -1.88
C ASP A 79 -8.36 16.90 -1.72
N SER A 80 -9.33 16.44 -0.92
CA SER A 80 -10.50 17.25 -0.55
C SER A 80 -10.12 18.52 0.21
N LYS A 81 -9.12 18.44 1.10
CA LYS A 81 -8.61 19.58 1.86
C LYS A 81 -7.89 20.60 0.96
N MET A 82 -7.14 20.15 -0.04
CA MET A 82 -6.50 21.05 -1.02
C MET A 82 -7.53 21.75 -1.90
N ARG A 83 -8.56 21.05 -2.37
CA ARG A 83 -9.65 21.64 -3.15
C ARG A 83 -10.38 22.74 -2.37
N GLY A 84 -10.71 22.50 -1.09
CA GLY A 84 -11.34 23.52 -0.25
C GLY A 84 -10.49 24.79 -0.09
N LYS A 85 -9.17 24.65 0.09
CA LYS A 85 -8.25 25.81 0.16
C LYS A 85 -8.22 26.63 -1.13
N LEU A 86 -8.25 25.97 -2.30
CA LEU A 86 -8.24 26.66 -3.59
C LEU A 86 -9.53 27.46 -3.81
N ASP A 87 -10.68 26.91 -3.42
CA ASP A 87 -11.97 27.61 -3.49
C ASP A 87 -12.01 28.85 -2.58
N ASP A 88 -11.48 28.74 -1.35
CA ASP A 88 -11.40 29.86 -0.42
C ASP A 88 -10.48 30.97 -0.96
N MET A 89 -9.34 30.60 -1.56
CA MET A 89 -8.42 31.55 -2.20
C MET A 89 -9.06 32.24 -3.41
N SER A 90 -9.80 31.49 -4.25
CA SER A 90 -10.52 32.06 -5.40
C SER A 90 -11.55 33.10 -4.96
N LYS A 91 -12.34 32.80 -3.92
CA LYS A 91 -13.32 33.72 -3.34
C LYS A 91 -12.68 34.94 -2.68
N ALA A 92 -11.50 34.78 -2.08
CA ALA A 92 -10.77 35.89 -1.50
C ALA A 92 -10.27 36.86 -2.59
N VAL A 93 -9.71 36.33 -3.67
CA VAL A 93 -9.23 37.13 -4.81
C VAL A 93 -10.38 37.88 -5.49
N SER A 94 -11.53 37.23 -5.70
CA SER A 94 -12.70 37.86 -6.35
C SER A 94 -13.37 38.95 -5.49
N ARG A 95 -13.11 38.99 -4.18
CA ARG A 95 -13.63 40.04 -3.29
C ARG A 95 -12.73 41.27 -3.24
N THR A 96 -11.49 41.14 -3.68
CA THR A 96 -10.49 42.22 -3.68
C THR A 96 -10.34 42.93 -5.03
N SER A 97 -10.91 42.38 -6.11
CA SER A 97 -11.02 43.00 -7.45
C SER A 97 -12.35 43.69 -7.62
#